data_AF-A0AAD2ED38-F1
#
_entry.id   AF-A0AAD2ED38-F1
#
_cell.length_a   1.000
_cell.length_b   1.000
_cell.length_c   1.000
_cell.angle_alpha   90.00
_cell.angle_beta   90.00
_cell.angle_gamma   90.00
#
_symmetry.space_group_name_H-M   'P 1'
#
loop_
_entity.id
_entity.type
_entity.pdbx_description
1 polymer ?
#
loop_
_entity_poly.entity_id
_entity_poly.type
_entity_poly.pdbx_seq_one_letter_code
_entity_poly.pdbx_strand_id
1 'polypeptide(L)'
;MREKGIGTTVEHSKTIQNDIVEASPPPADRPVHVYADGIYDLFHFGHARSLEQAKMSFPNTYLLVGCCSDEVTHVLKGKTVMTESERYESLRHCKWVDEVIPDAPWVINQEFLDKYLIDYVAHDSLPYADASGAGKDVYEFVKAVGKFKETKRTEGISTSDIIMRIVKDYNQYVMRNLDRGYSREDLNVSYVKEKRLRVNMRLKKLQEKVKEQQEKVGEKIQTVAKTAGMHRNMWFENADRWVAGFLEMFEEGCHKMGTAIRDRIQERLRGQQVGLLPNGHKTDDNDDEFYYDDEAEDYDDDEEYYNNDEKK
;
A
#
# COMPACT_ATOMS: atom_id res chain seq x y z
N MET A 1 32.58 -32.93 -76.13
CA MET A 1 32.16 -31.53 -76.20
C MET A 1 30.67 -31.43 -75.90
N ARG A 2 30.31 -30.54 -74.97
CA ARG A 2 29.00 -29.91 -74.72
C ARG A 2 27.90 -30.69 -73.98
N GLU A 3 27.94 -30.44 -72.67
CA GLU A 3 26.85 -30.10 -71.73
C GLU A 3 25.47 -29.75 -72.33
N LYS A 4 24.41 -30.21 -71.65
CA LYS A 4 23.28 -29.39 -71.21
C LYS A 4 22.78 -29.89 -69.84
N GLY A 5 23.16 -29.19 -68.77
CA GLY A 5 22.52 -29.29 -67.45
C GLY A 5 21.31 -28.37 -67.41
N ILE A 6 20.18 -28.90 -66.92
CA ILE A 6 19.00 -28.12 -66.56
C ILE A 6 19.12 -27.84 -65.07
N GLY A 7 19.18 -26.55 -64.73
CA GLY A 7 19.23 -26.08 -63.35
C GLY A 7 17.86 -26.14 -62.69
N THR A 8 17.86 -26.49 -61.42
CA THR A 8 16.79 -26.19 -60.47
C THR A 8 17.44 -25.64 -59.21
N THR A 9 17.28 -24.33 -59.03
CA THR A 9 17.61 -23.60 -57.81
C THR A 9 16.65 -24.02 -56.70
N VAL A 10 17.17 -24.65 -55.65
CA VAL A 10 16.45 -24.90 -54.40
C VAL A 10 16.89 -23.84 -53.39
N GLU A 11 16.08 -22.81 -53.23
CA GLU A 11 16.18 -21.87 -52.11
C GLU A 11 15.98 -22.63 -50.80
N HIS A 12 17.03 -22.73 -49.99
CA HIS A 12 16.94 -23.22 -48.63
C HIS A 12 16.40 -22.09 -47.74
N SER A 13 15.08 -22.02 -47.64
CA SER A 13 14.43 -21.24 -46.59
C SER A 13 14.77 -21.90 -45.25
N LYS A 14 15.69 -21.27 -44.49
CA LYS A 14 15.98 -21.66 -43.11
C LYS A 14 14.78 -21.26 -42.25
N THR A 15 13.89 -22.22 -42.01
CA THR A 15 12.90 -22.11 -40.95
C THR A 15 13.64 -21.97 -39.63
N ILE A 16 13.54 -20.78 -39.01
CA ILE A 16 13.90 -20.57 -37.61
C ILE A 16 12.84 -21.32 -36.81
N GLN A 17 13.17 -22.54 -36.38
CA GLN A 17 12.44 -23.20 -35.30
C GLN A 17 12.73 -22.38 -34.04
N ASN A 18 11.70 -21.71 -33.53
CA ASN A 18 11.69 -21.24 -32.16
C ASN A 18 11.66 -22.50 -31.28
N ASP A 19 12.84 -22.98 -30.91
CA ASP A 19 12.99 -24.01 -29.89
C ASP A 19 12.44 -23.42 -28.59
N ILE A 20 11.21 -23.79 -28.25
CA ILE A 20 10.69 -23.65 -26.90
C ILE A 20 11.63 -24.51 -26.06
N VAL A 21 12.50 -23.88 -25.29
CA VAL A 21 13.37 -24.57 -24.34
C VAL A 21 12.42 -25.20 -23.31
N GLU A 22 12.08 -26.47 -23.50
CA GLU A 22 11.35 -27.23 -22.50
C GLU A 22 12.19 -27.22 -21.23
N ALA A 23 11.58 -26.73 -20.14
CA ALA A 23 12.21 -26.72 -18.83
C ALA A 23 12.70 -28.13 -18.50
N SER A 24 13.94 -28.24 -18.05
CA SER A 24 14.49 -29.53 -17.65
C SER A 24 13.57 -30.19 -16.62
N PRO A 25 13.33 -31.51 -16.72
CA PRO A 25 12.45 -32.20 -15.78
C PRO A 25 13.01 -32.07 -14.35
N PRO A 26 12.15 -32.06 -13.33
CA PRO A 26 12.60 -31.99 -11.94
C PRO A 26 13.53 -33.16 -11.59
N PRO A 27 14.53 -32.95 -10.72
CA PRO A 27 15.42 -34.02 -10.27
C PRO A 27 14.62 -35.13 -9.56
N ALA A 28 15.01 -36.38 -9.80
CA ALA A 28 14.35 -37.56 -9.23
C ALA A 28 15.09 -38.13 -8.00
N ASP A 29 16.35 -37.76 -7.81
CA ASP A 29 17.28 -38.28 -6.80
C ASP A 29 17.39 -37.39 -5.55
N ARG A 30 16.88 -36.14 -5.61
CA ARG A 30 16.87 -35.18 -4.51
C ARG A 30 15.57 -34.36 -4.49
N PRO A 31 15.25 -33.66 -3.38
CA PRO A 31 14.18 -32.68 -3.39
C PRO A 31 14.38 -31.61 -4.48
N VAL A 32 13.27 -31.15 -5.04
CA VAL A 32 13.26 -30.02 -5.98
C VAL A 32 13.52 -28.73 -5.20
N HIS A 33 14.58 -28.02 -5.54
CA HIS A 33 14.93 -26.76 -4.92
C HIS A 33 14.13 -25.64 -5.57
N VAL A 34 13.17 -25.12 -4.83
CA VAL A 34 12.38 -23.95 -5.24
C VAL A 34 12.92 -22.75 -4.48
N TYR A 35 13.15 -21.66 -5.19
CA TYR A 35 13.54 -20.39 -4.61
C TYR A 35 12.38 -19.41 -4.69
N ALA A 36 12.06 -18.74 -3.59
CA ALA A 36 11.13 -17.61 -3.58
C ALA A 36 11.82 -16.41 -2.95
N ASP A 37 11.65 -15.23 -3.52
CA ASP A 37 12.26 -14.00 -3.04
C ASP A 37 11.24 -12.92 -2.70
N GLY A 38 11.69 -11.98 -1.88
CA GLY A 38 10.91 -10.83 -1.50
C GLY A 38 11.58 -9.99 -0.43
N ILE A 39 10.85 -8.95 -0.04
CA ILE A 39 11.27 -8.06 1.06
C ILE A 39 10.79 -8.63 2.40
N TYR A 40 9.57 -9.17 2.42
CA TYR A 40 8.95 -9.77 3.61
C TYR A 40 8.82 -8.82 4.81
N ASP A 41 8.69 -7.52 4.55
CA ASP A 41 8.41 -6.51 5.58
C ASP A 41 7.00 -6.68 6.16
N LEU A 42 6.87 -6.47 7.48
CA LEU A 42 5.67 -6.79 8.27
C LEU A 42 5.12 -8.18 7.93
N PHE A 43 5.94 -9.22 8.09
CA PHE A 43 5.63 -10.57 7.63
C PHE A 43 4.22 -11.03 8.04
N HIS A 44 3.35 -11.23 7.04
CA HIS A 44 1.93 -11.48 7.23
C HIS A 44 1.46 -12.73 6.47
N PHE A 45 0.21 -13.16 6.71
CA PHE A 45 -0.32 -14.40 6.13
C PHE A 45 -0.35 -14.43 4.60
N GLY A 46 -0.40 -13.27 3.94
CA GLY A 46 -0.22 -13.18 2.48
C GLY A 46 1.15 -13.72 2.00
N HIS A 47 2.24 -13.42 2.71
CA HIS A 47 3.57 -13.98 2.42
C HIS A 47 3.61 -15.47 2.75
N ALA A 48 3.08 -15.87 3.91
CA ALA A 48 3.06 -17.28 4.30
C ALA A 48 2.31 -18.16 3.28
N ARG A 49 1.20 -17.67 2.71
CA ARG A 49 0.42 -18.38 1.68
C ARG A 49 1.11 -18.42 0.31
N SER A 50 1.91 -17.42 -0.07
CA SER A 50 2.70 -17.52 -1.30
C SER A 50 3.84 -18.53 -1.14
N LEU A 51 4.49 -18.55 0.04
CA LEU A 51 5.51 -19.54 0.39
C LEU A 51 4.93 -20.96 0.49
N GLU A 52 3.70 -21.11 0.99
CA GLU A 52 2.97 -22.38 0.95
C GLU A 52 2.82 -22.91 -0.47
N GLN A 53 2.38 -22.06 -1.41
CA GLN A 53 2.24 -22.43 -2.82
C GLN A 53 3.58 -22.84 -3.43
N ALA A 54 4.66 -22.12 -3.12
CA ALA A 54 6.01 -22.48 -3.56
C ALA A 54 6.44 -23.85 -3.01
N LYS A 55 6.25 -24.08 -1.70
CA LYS A 55 6.58 -25.36 -1.03
C LYS A 55 5.76 -26.54 -1.56
N MET A 56 4.52 -26.30 -1.96
CA MET A 56 3.62 -27.34 -2.49
C MET A 56 3.69 -27.51 -4.01
N SER A 57 4.56 -26.78 -4.71
CA SER A 57 4.66 -26.83 -6.17
C SER A 57 5.10 -28.21 -6.71
N PHE A 58 5.81 -28.98 -5.89
CA PHE A 58 6.21 -30.36 -6.21
C PHE A 58 6.00 -31.28 -5.00
N PRO A 59 5.83 -32.62 -5.22
CA PRO A 59 5.64 -33.58 -4.12
C PRO A 59 6.79 -33.61 -3.09
N ASN A 60 8.02 -33.36 -3.52
CA ASN A 60 9.20 -33.32 -2.67
C ASN A 60 9.99 -32.03 -2.95
N THR A 61 9.67 -30.97 -2.21
CA THR A 61 10.23 -29.62 -2.41
C THR A 61 11.10 -29.21 -1.22
N TYR A 62 12.26 -28.62 -1.51
CA TYR A 62 13.06 -27.85 -0.57
C TYR A 62 12.95 -26.37 -0.96
N LEU A 63 12.40 -25.54 -0.07
CA LEU A 63 12.11 -24.14 -0.30
C LEU A 63 13.20 -23.26 0.33
N LEU A 64 13.98 -22.64 -0.53
CA LEU A 64 14.91 -21.57 -0.18
C LEU A 64 14.18 -20.23 -0.32
N VAL A 65 14.29 -19.37 0.69
CA VAL A 65 13.69 -18.05 0.66
C VAL A 65 14.73 -16.96 0.75
N GLY A 66 14.88 -16.20 -0.33
CA GLY A 66 15.77 -15.05 -0.41
C GLY A 66 15.12 -13.79 0.13
N CYS A 67 15.82 -13.07 1.00
CA CYS A 67 15.35 -11.81 1.55
C CYS A 67 16.35 -10.69 1.26
N CYS A 68 15.90 -9.67 0.53
CA CYS A 68 16.75 -8.53 0.17
C CYS A 68 17.20 -7.74 1.43
N SER A 69 18.42 -7.23 1.40
CA SER A 69 18.95 -6.32 2.44
C SER A 69 18.21 -4.98 2.44
N ASP A 70 18.30 -4.26 3.57
CA ASP A 70 17.73 -2.92 3.71
C ASP A 70 18.38 -1.94 2.71
N GLU A 71 19.69 -2.04 2.50
CA GLU A 71 20.44 -1.20 1.55
C GLU A 71 19.85 -1.28 0.13
N VAL A 72 19.73 -2.50 -0.41
CA VAL A 72 19.17 -2.73 -1.75
C VAL A 72 17.69 -2.33 -1.80
N THR A 73 16.93 -2.68 -0.76
CA THR A 73 15.48 -2.41 -0.72
C THR A 73 15.19 -0.91 -0.71
N HIS A 74 15.92 -0.14 0.09
CA HIS A 74 15.69 1.32 0.21
C HIS A 74 16.02 2.05 -1.08
N VAL A 75 17.03 1.58 -1.83
CA VAL A 75 17.41 2.16 -3.12
C VAL A 75 16.41 1.82 -4.23
N LEU A 76 15.97 0.56 -4.31
CA LEU A 76 15.23 0.05 -5.47
C LEU A 76 13.71 -0.05 -5.27
N LYS A 77 13.23 0.10 -4.03
CA LYS A 77 11.80 -0.03 -3.69
C LYS A 77 11.28 1.10 -2.81
N GLY A 78 11.96 1.34 -1.69
CA GLY A 78 11.51 2.25 -0.64
C GLY A 78 11.80 1.72 0.77
N LYS A 79 11.36 2.48 1.77
CA LYS A 79 11.62 2.20 3.19
C LYS A 79 10.93 0.92 3.67
N THR A 80 11.55 0.26 4.64
CA THR A 80 11.01 -0.87 5.40
C THR A 80 10.67 -0.43 6.82
N VAL A 81 9.63 -1.04 7.42
CA VAL A 81 9.29 -0.84 8.84
C VAL A 81 10.17 -1.74 9.71
N MET A 82 10.33 -3.00 9.32
CA MET A 82 11.21 -3.96 9.98
C MET A 82 12.61 -3.89 9.36
N THR A 83 13.62 -3.98 10.22
CA THR A 83 15.02 -4.14 9.79
C THR A 83 15.20 -5.47 9.06
N GLU A 84 16.22 -5.56 8.23
CA GLU A 84 16.55 -6.80 7.52
C GLU A 84 16.73 -8.00 8.44
N SER A 85 17.35 -7.81 9.61
CA SER A 85 17.54 -8.87 10.60
C SER A 85 16.21 -9.40 11.15
N GLU A 86 15.26 -8.51 11.44
CA GLU A 86 13.92 -8.92 11.90
C GLU A 86 13.13 -9.63 10.79
N ARG A 87 13.29 -9.20 9.53
CA ARG A 87 12.67 -9.85 8.36
C ARG A 87 13.26 -11.25 8.14
N TYR A 88 14.58 -11.40 8.26
CA TYR A 88 15.24 -12.70 8.19
C TYR A 88 14.74 -13.66 9.27
N GLU A 89 14.62 -13.18 10.52
CA GLU A 89 14.12 -14.01 11.62
C GLU A 89 12.65 -14.38 11.45
N SER A 90 11.83 -13.45 10.97
CA SER A 90 10.41 -13.72 10.67
C SER A 90 10.24 -14.88 9.69
N LEU A 91 11.09 -14.95 8.66
CA LEU A 91 11.09 -16.04 7.68
C LEU A 91 11.51 -17.39 8.28
N ARG A 92 12.47 -17.41 9.21
CA ARG A 92 12.92 -18.64 9.88
C ARG A 92 11.81 -19.32 10.70
N HIS A 93 10.78 -18.56 11.08
CA HIS A 93 9.61 -19.08 11.79
C HIS A 93 8.43 -19.40 10.87
N CYS A 94 8.55 -19.17 9.56
CA CYS A 94 7.53 -19.59 8.62
C CYS A 94 7.57 -21.10 8.42
N LYS A 95 6.45 -21.78 8.71
CA LYS A 95 6.27 -23.24 8.60
C LYS A 95 6.79 -23.85 7.28
N TRP A 96 6.69 -23.09 6.18
CA TRP A 96 6.93 -23.59 4.83
C TRP A 96 8.39 -23.49 4.39
N VAL A 97 9.19 -22.69 5.10
CA VAL A 97 10.56 -22.34 4.72
C VAL A 97 11.54 -23.36 5.28
N ASP A 98 12.42 -23.90 4.44
CA ASP A 98 13.50 -24.79 4.89
C ASP A 98 14.81 -24.02 5.10
N GLU A 99 15.11 -23.05 4.23
CA GLU A 99 16.33 -22.25 4.30
C GLU A 99 16.03 -20.78 3.99
N VAL A 100 16.66 -19.87 4.76
CA VAL A 100 16.62 -18.43 4.53
C VAL A 100 17.98 -17.99 3.99
N ILE A 101 17.97 -17.29 2.86
CA ILE A 101 19.15 -16.68 2.23
C ILE A 101 19.10 -15.16 2.50
N PRO A 102 19.91 -14.65 3.44
CA PRO A 102 20.08 -13.21 3.66
C PRO A 102 20.75 -12.54 2.45
N ASP A 103 20.60 -11.21 2.36
CA ASP A 103 21.21 -10.38 1.31
C ASP A 103 20.99 -10.95 -0.11
N ALA A 104 19.75 -11.33 -0.38
CA ALA A 104 19.38 -11.86 -1.68
C ALA A 104 19.52 -10.80 -2.78
N PRO A 105 19.97 -11.17 -3.99
CA PRO A 105 20.15 -10.23 -5.08
C PRO A 105 18.80 -9.73 -5.60
N TRP A 106 18.77 -8.48 -6.08
CA TRP A 106 17.57 -7.90 -6.71
C TRP A 106 17.20 -8.56 -8.04
N VAL A 107 18.22 -9.00 -8.80
CA VAL A 107 18.06 -9.71 -10.07
C VAL A 107 18.81 -11.02 -9.99
N ILE A 108 18.09 -12.12 -10.22
CA ILE A 108 18.65 -13.48 -10.17
C ILE A 108 19.44 -13.74 -11.45
N ASN A 109 20.67 -14.25 -11.30
CA ASN A 109 21.53 -14.65 -12.41
C ASN A 109 21.86 -16.15 -12.35
N GLN A 110 22.49 -16.67 -13.40
CA GLN A 110 22.85 -18.09 -13.49
C GLN A 110 23.80 -18.53 -12.36
N GLU A 111 24.76 -17.67 -11.97
CA GLU A 111 25.69 -17.96 -10.87
C GLU A 111 24.96 -18.19 -9.55
N PHE A 112 23.93 -17.39 -9.25
CA PHE A 112 23.10 -17.55 -8.07
C PHE A 112 22.29 -18.84 -8.10
N LEU A 113 21.69 -19.16 -9.26
CA LEU A 113 20.96 -20.42 -9.44
C LEU A 113 21.87 -21.63 -9.20
N ASP A 114 23.09 -21.60 -9.75
CA ASP A 114 24.04 -22.70 -9.63
C ASP A 114 24.56 -22.84 -8.20
N LYS A 115 24.85 -21.72 -7.52
CA LYS A 115 25.34 -21.69 -6.13
C LYS A 115 24.39 -22.40 -5.15
N TYR A 116 23.09 -22.20 -5.31
CA TYR A 116 22.06 -22.76 -4.42
C TYR A 116 21.33 -23.97 -5.04
N LEU A 117 21.79 -24.45 -6.20
CA LEU A 117 21.20 -25.57 -6.94
C LEU A 117 19.70 -25.39 -7.22
N ILE A 118 19.29 -24.15 -7.54
CA ILE A 118 17.89 -23.76 -7.72
C ILE A 118 17.35 -24.34 -9.04
N ASP A 119 16.29 -25.14 -8.91
CA ASP A 119 15.60 -25.75 -10.04
C ASP A 119 14.52 -24.81 -10.59
N TYR A 120 13.75 -24.17 -9.71
CA TYR A 120 12.66 -23.27 -10.06
C TYR A 120 12.64 -22.02 -9.18
N VAL A 121 12.19 -20.89 -9.74
CA VAL A 121 11.94 -19.63 -9.03
C VAL A 121 10.44 -19.38 -8.95
N ALA A 122 9.93 -19.12 -7.75
CA ALA A 122 8.52 -18.95 -7.47
C ALA A 122 8.19 -17.52 -7.01
N HIS A 123 7.35 -16.83 -7.77
CA HIS A 123 6.85 -15.48 -7.45
C HIS A 123 5.48 -15.27 -8.11
N ASP A 124 4.76 -14.18 -7.79
CA ASP A 124 3.55 -13.81 -8.52
C ASP A 124 3.85 -13.48 -10.00
N SER A 125 2.84 -13.61 -10.85
CA SER A 125 2.98 -13.51 -12.31
C SER A 125 3.08 -12.08 -12.85
N LEU A 126 2.91 -11.06 -12.00
CA LEU A 126 2.98 -9.67 -12.44
C LEU A 126 4.43 -9.32 -12.80
N PRO A 127 4.67 -8.64 -13.94
CA PRO A 127 5.99 -8.13 -14.27
C PRO A 127 6.50 -7.22 -13.16
N TYR A 128 7.68 -7.51 -12.63
CA TYR A 128 8.27 -6.69 -11.59
C TYR A 128 9.26 -5.74 -12.25
N ALA A 129 8.85 -4.47 -12.40
CA ALA A 129 9.63 -3.46 -13.10
C ALA A 129 11.03 -3.38 -12.49
N ASP A 130 12.05 -3.54 -13.33
CA ASP A 130 13.42 -3.50 -12.90
C ASP A 130 13.87 -2.05 -12.66
N ALA A 131 13.82 -1.63 -11.40
CA ALA A 131 14.29 -0.33 -10.98
C ALA A 131 15.82 -0.13 -11.18
N SER A 132 16.59 -1.18 -11.44
CA SER A 132 18.02 -1.08 -11.77
C SER A 132 18.28 -0.67 -13.23
N GLY A 133 17.26 -0.75 -14.09
CA GLY A 133 17.33 -0.35 -15.50
C GLY A 133 17.95 -1.40 -16.43
N ALA A 134 18.15 -2.65 -15.98
CA ALA A 134 18.71 -3.73 -16.79
C ALA A 134 17.65 -4.44 -17.66
N GLY A 135 16.37 -4.36 -17.30
CA GLY A 135 15.28 -5.00 -18.05
C GLY A 135 13.89 -4.41 -17.81
N LYS A 136 12.86 -5.08 -18.34
CA LYS A 136 11.45 -4.72 -18.07
C LYS A 136 10.86 -5.51 -16.90
N ASP A 137 11.42 -6.68 -16.62
CA ASP A 137 10.98 -7.60 -15.58
C ASP A 137 12.22 -8.29 -14.98
N VAL A 138 12.42 -8.20 -13.66
CA VAL A 138 13.57 -8.84 -12.99
C VAL A 138 13.55 -10.37 -13.13
N TYR A 139 12.40 -10.96 -13.45
CA TYR A 139 12.23 -12.40 -13.67
C TYR A 139 12.31 -12.81 -15.15
N GLU A 140 12.62 -11.89 -16.07
CA GLU A 140 12.65 -12.17 -17.51
C GLU A 140 13.56 -13.35 -17.87
N PHE A 141 14.76 -13.39 -17.29
CA PHE A 141 15.72 -14.48 -17.48
C PHE A 141 15.15 -15.84 -17.08
N VAL A 142 14.59 -15.95 -15.87
CA VAL A 142 14.07 -17.22 -15.32
C VAL A 142 12.80 -17.68 -16.03
N LYS A 143 11.98 -16.73 -16.52
CA LYS A 143 10.83 -17.02 -17.39
C LYS A 143 11.27 -17.56 -18.75
N ALA A 144 12.28 -16.95 -19.37
CA ALA A 144 12.80 -17.37 -20.67
C ALA A 144 13.38 -18.80 -20.68
N VAL A 145 14.00 -19.23 -19.58
CA VAL A 145 14.54 -20.60 -19.43
C VAL A 145 13.53 -21.61 -18.86
N GLY A 146 12.25 -21.23 -18.74
CA GLY A 146 11.18 -22.13 -18.28
C GLY A 146 11.25 -22.52 -16.80
N LYS A 147 12.04 -21.82 -15.98
CA LYS A 147 12.23 -22.11 -14.56
C LYS A 147 11.30 -21.33 -13.63
N PHE A 148 10.42 -20.49 -14.16
CA PHE A 148 9.48 -19.70 -13.36
C PHE A 148 8.24 -20.50 -12.93
N LYS A 149 7.83 -20.38 -11.67
CA LYS A 149 6.62 -20.97 -11.10
C LYS A 149 5.73 -19.89 -10.50
N GLU A 150 4.57 -19.72 -11.10
CA GLU A 150 3.64 -18.67 -10.68
C GLU A 150 2.97 -19.03 -9.35
N THR A 151 2.93 -18.06 -8.44
CA THR A 151 2.11 -18.09 -7.22
C THR A 151 1.02 -17.03 -7.30
N LYS A 152 -0.02 -17.16 -6.49
CA LYS A 152 -1.11 -16.21 -6.39
C LYS A 152 -0.99 -15.37 -5.13
N ARG A 153 -1.16 -14.06 -5.29
CA ARG A 153 -1.28 -13.12 -4.18
C ARG A 153 -2.54 -13.42 -3.38
N THR A 154 -2.49 -13.14 -2.07
CA THR A 154 -3.67 -13.20 -1.21
C THR A 154 -4.35 -11.85 -1.19
N GLU A 155 -5.64 -11.81 -1.55
CA GLU A 155 -6.44 -10.58 -1.50
C GLU A 155 -6.73 -10.12 -0.06
N GLY A 156 -6.90 -8.81 0.13
CA GLY A 156 -7.25 -8.21 1.43
C GLY A 156 -6.11 -8.12 2.45
N ILE A 157 -4.86 -8.40 2.05
CA ILE A 157 -3.68 -8.23 2.91
C ILE A 157 -2.45 -7.80 2.11
N SER A 158 -1.72 -6.81 2.62
CA SER A 158 -0.38 -6.44 2.17
C SER A 158 0.33 -5.59 3.24
N THR A 159 1.65 -5.45 3.15
CA THR A 159 2.42 -4.54 4.00
C THR A 159 1.83 -3.12 3.96
N SER A 160 1.52 -2.61 2.77
CA SER A 160 0.91 -1.28 2.61
C SER A 160 -0.45 -1.17 3.27
N ASP A 161 -1.29 -2.19 3.14
CA ASP A 161 -2.60 -2.23 3.78
C ASP A 161 -2.51 -2.26 5.31
N ILE A 162 -1.58 -3.03 5.89
CA ILE A 162 -1.30 -2.99 7.34
C ILE A 162 -0.86 -1.59 7.78
N ILE A 163 0.06 -0.97 7.03
CA ILE A 163 0.53 0.39 7.32
C ILE A 163 -0.63 1.39 7.24
N MET A 164 -1.46 1.33 6.19
CA MET A 164 -2.60 2.24 6.01
C MET A 164 -3.60 2.11 7.15
N ARG A 165 -3.89 0.89 7.64
CA ARG A 165 -4.76 0.69 8.81
C ARG A 165 -4.20 1.38 10.07
N ILE A 166 -2.89 1.23 10.32
CA ILE A 166 -2.22 1.87 11.46
C ILE A 166 -2.25 3.40 11.33
N VAL A 167 -1.96 3.93 10.13
CA VAL A 167 -1.90 5.38 9.87
C VAL A 167 -3.29 6.01 9.94
N LYS A 168 -4.32 5.38 9.37
CA LYS A 168 -5.71 5.86 9.43
C LYS A 168 -6.17 6.09 10.88
N ASP A 169 -5.79 5.17 11.76
CA ASP A 169 -6.17 5.22 13.17
C ASP A 169 -5.22 6.06 14.03
N TYR A 170 -4.07 6.51 13.50
CA TYR A 170 -3.04 7.21 14.26
C TYR A 170 -3.56 8.52 14.88
N ASN A 171 -4.27 9.34 14.09
CA ASN A 171 -4.85 10.59 14.60
C ASN A 171 -5.84 10.34 15.74
N GLN A 172 -6.64 9.26 15.65
CA GLN A 172 -7.57 8.87 16.71
C GLN A 172 -6.82 8.31 17.93
N TYR A 173 -5.75 7.54 17.72
CA TYR A 173 -4.87 7.05 18.79
C TYR A 173 -4.25 8.22 19.56
N VAL A 174 -3.69 9.21 18.87
CA VAL A 174 -3.10 10.40 19.48
C VAL A 174 -4.13 11.13 20.32
N MET A 175 -5.32 11.41 19.77
CA MET A 175 -6.35 12.13 20.52
C MET A 175 -6.86 11.38 21.74
N ARG A 176 -7.08 10.06 21.63
CA ARG A 176 -7.50 9.24 22.78
C ARG A 176 -6.48 9.25 23.91
N ASN A 177 -5.18 9.25 23.59
CA ASN A 177 -4.14 9.27 24.61
C ASN A 177 -3.92 10.67 25.20
N LEU A 178 -4.03 11.73 24.40
CA LEU A 178 -4.03 13.11 24.92
C LEU A 178 -5.20 13.34 25.90
N ASP A 179 -6.40 12.83 25.59
CA ASP A 179 -7.56 12.92 26.48
C ASP A 179 -7.39 12.08 27.76
N ARG A 180 -6.59 11.00 27.72
CA ARG A 180 -6.19 10.19 28.89
C ARG A 180 -5.08 10.84 29.72
N GLY A 181 -4.53 11.97 29.28
CA GLY A 181 -3.51 12.73 30.01
C GLY A 181 -2.07 12.41 29.64
N TYR A 182 -1.81 11.63 28.58
CA TYR A 182 -0.46 11.50 28.03
C TYR A 182 0.00 12.84 27.46
N SER A 183 1.30 13.14 27.60
CA SER A 183 1.88 14.33 26.99
C SER A 183 2.09 14.10 25.49
N ARG A 184 2.26 15.20 24.74
CA ARG A 184 2.57 15.12 23.31
C ARG A 184 3.96 14.51 23.07
N GLU A 185 4.88 14.74 24.01
CA GLU A 185 6.24 14.21 23.99
C GLU A 185 6.23 12.69 24.13
N ASP A 186 5.38 12.13 25.01
CA ASP A 186 5.22 10.67 25.17
C ASP A 186 4.72 9.98 23.90
N LEU A 187 3.94 10.70 23.08
CA LEU A 187 3.36 10.19 21.84
C LEU A 187 4.20 10.52 20.60
N ASN A 188 5.34 11.20 20.79
CA ASN A 188 6.17 11.76 19.72
C ASN A 188 5.37 12.63 18.72
N VAL A 189 4.48 13.48 19.25
CA VAL A 189 3.59 14.34 18.45
C VAL A 189 4.08 15.79 18.53
N SER A 190 4.25 16.42 17.37
CA SER A 190 4.61 17.83 17.29
C SER A 190 3.52 18.73 17.86
N TYR A 191 3.92 19.87 18.45
CA TYR A 191 2.98 20.83 19.03
C TYR A 191 1.93 21.31 18.02
N VAL A 192 2.34 21.56 16.78
CA VAL A 192 1.45 21.99 15.69
C VAL A 192 0.42 20.90 15.37
N LYS A 193 0.85 19.64 15.27
CA LYS A 193 -0.05 18.51 15.02
C LYS A 193 -1.05 18.34 16.17
N GLU A 194 -0.61 18.44 17.43
CA GLU A 194 -1.50 18.38 18.60
C GLU A 194 -2.59 19.46 18.53
N LYS A 195 -2.21 20.72 18.26
CA LYS A 195 -3.19 21.81 18.14
C LYS A 195 -4.15 21.61 16.97
N ARG A 196 -3.66 21.18 15.81
CA ARG A 196 -4.50 20.86 14.64
C ARG A 196 -5.51 19.77 14.97
N LEU A 197 -5.08 18.66 15.57
CA LEU A 197 -5.95 17.57 15.97
C LEU A 197 -7.01 18.00 16.99
N ARG A 198 -6.62 18.85 17.96
CA ARG A 198 -7.55 19.42 18.95
C ARG A 198 -8.61 20.33 18.32
N VAL A 199 -8.24 21.11 17.31
CA VAL A 199 -9.18 21.95 16.55
C VAL A 199 -10.12 21.08 15.72
N ASN A 200 -9.59 20.11 14.97
CA ASN A 200 -10.41 19.18 14.17
C ASN A 200 -11.43 18.44 15.03
N MET A 201 -11.05 17.99 16.23
CA MET A 201 -11.98 17.35 17.18
C MET A 201 -13.06 18.30 17.70
N ARG A 202 -12.74 19.58 17.93
CA ARG A 202 -13.74 20.58 18.31
C ARG A 202 -14.73 20.84 17.18
N LEU A 203 -14.25 20.87 15.93
CA LEU A 203 -15.09 21.00 14.74
C LEU A 203 -16.00 19.78 14.57
N LYS A 204 -15.46 18.56 14.71
CA LYS A 204 -16.24 17.32 14.64
C LYS A 204 -17.35 17.26 15.69
N LYS A 205 -17.03 17.59 16.96
CA LYS A 205 -18.04 17.70 18.03
C LYS A 205 -19.10 18.78 17.75
N LEU A 206 -18.74 19.85 17.05
CA LEU A 206 -19.69 20.88 16.65
C LEU A 206 -20.61 20.35 15.53
N GLN A 207 -20.04 19.69 14.52
CA GLN A 207 -20.79 19.05 13.44
C GLN A 207 -21.79 18.01 13.98
N GLU A 208 -21.36 17.13 14.88
CA GLU A 208 -22.23 16.14 15.54
C GLU A 208 -23.41 16.82 16.27
N LYS A 209 -23.14 17.88 17.04
CA LYS A 209 -24.20 18.65 17.71
C LYS A 209 -25.16 19.34 16.73
N VAL A 210 -24.65 19.84 15.61
CA VAL A 210 -25.48 20.45 14.55
C VAL A 210 -26.36 19.38 13.91
N LYS A 211 -25.82 18.19 13.60
CA LYS A 211 -26.57 17.06 13.06
C LYS A 211 -27.68 16.60 14.01
N GLU A 212 -27.38 16.44 15.30
CA GLU A 212 -28.39 16.13 16.33
C GLU A 212 -29.50 17.20 16.41
N GLN A 213 -29.15 18.48 16.25
CA GLN A 213 -30.14 19.55 16.23
C GLN A 213 -31.00 19.53 14.97
N GLN A 214 -30.41 19.25 13.80
CA GLN A 214 -31.14 19.09 12.55
C GLN A 214 -32.14 17.93 12.64
N GLU A 215 -31.74 16.78 13.18
CA GLU A 215 -32.63 15.63 13.40
C GLU A 215 -33.80 16.00 14.34
N LYS A 216 -33.52 16.63 15.48
CA LYS A 216 -34.55 17.10 16.43
C LYS A 216 -35.50 18.13 15.81
N VAL A 217 -35.00 19.01 14.95
CA VAL A 217 -35.83 20.00 14.23
C VAL A 217 -36.70 19.29 13.19
N GLY A 218 -36.15 18.33 12.44
CA GLY A 218 -36.88 17.50 11.49
C GLY A 218 -38.05 16.75 12.14
N GLU A 219 -37.81 16.09 13.28
CA GLU A 219 -38.85 15.40 14.06
C GLU A 219 -39.96 16.35 14.53
N LYS A 220 -39.58 17.56 14.99
CA LYS A 220 -40.55 18.59 15.43
C LYS A 220 -41.38 19.11 14.26
N ILE A 221 -40.76 19.37 13.11
CA ILE A 221 -41.46 19.79 11.88
C ILE A 221 -42.44 18.69 11.44
N GLN A 222 -42.02 17.43 11.46
CA GLN A 222 -42.88 16.30 11.13
C GLN A 222 -44.08 16.17 12.08
N THR A 223 -43.86 16.44 13.37
CA THR A 223 -44.92 16.43 14.39
C THR A 223 -45.90 17.59 14.17
N VAL A 224 -45.40 18.81 13.96
CA VAL A 224 -46.24 20.00 13.69
C VAL A 224 -47.03 19.86 12.39
N ALA A 225 -46.43 19.28 11.33
CA ALA A 225 -47.13 19.00 10.07
C ALA A 225 -48.28 17.99 10.26
N LYS A 226 -48.09 16.98 11.12
CA LYS A 226 -49.15 16.01 11.48
C LYS A 226 -50.26 16.64 12.33
N THR A 227 -49.93 17.58 13.23
CA THR A 227 -50.89 18.23 14.13
C THR A 227 -51.66 19.39 13.48
N ALA A 228 -51.03 20.16 12.59
CA ALA A 228 -51.61 21.37 12.02
C ALA A 228 -52.53 21.13 10.81
N GLY A 229 -52.64 19.90 10.29
CA GLY A 229 -53.51 19.62 9.13
C GLY A 229 -53.21 20.51 7.90
N MET A 230 -51.96 20.94 7.74
CA MET A 230 -51.56 21.87 6.68
C MET A 230 -50.82 21.17 5.55
N HIS A 231 -51.10 21.60 4.32
CA HIS A 231 -50.57 21.07 3.07
C HIS A 231 -49.04 20.95 3.08
N ARG A 232 -48.58 19.71 2.98
CA ARG A 232 -47.20 19.21 3.13
C ARG A 232 -46.14 19.84 2.19
N ASN A 233 -46.54 20.44 1.07
CA ASN A 233 -45.62 20.67 -0.04
C ASN A 233 -44.97 22.07 -0.09
N MET A 234 -45.59 23.10 0.48
CA MET A 234 -45.03 24.47 0.37
C MET A 234 -43.97 24.82 1.42
N TRP A 235 -43.98 24.14 2.58
CA TRP A 235 -43.07 24.44 3.68
C TRP A 235 -41.79 23.59 3.64
N PHE A 236 -41.89 22.31 3.23
CA PHE A 236 -40.73 21.42 3.09
C PHE A 236 -39.75 21.90 2.01
N GLU A 237 -40.25 22.28 0.83
CA GLU A 237 -39.40 22.78 -0.26
C GLU A 237 -38.67 24.09 0.09
N ASN A 238 -39.29 24.93 0.92
CA ASN A 238 -38.66 26.16 1.40
C ASN A 238 -37.68 25.88 2.54
N ALA A 239 -37.98 24.97 3.47
CA ALA A 239 -37.08 24.63 4.56
C ALA A 239 -35.82 23.91 4.05
N ASP A 240 -35.96 22.94 3.14
CA ASP A 240 -34.82 22.22 2.56
C ASP A 240 -33.94 23.16 1.73
N ARG A 241 -34.53 24.09 0.99
CA ARG A 241 -33.77 25.12 0.24
C ARG A 241 -33.02 26.08 1.16
N TRP A 242 -33.57 26.42 2.32
CA TRP A 242 -32.91 27.29 3.30
C TRP A 242 -31.82 26.56 4.09
N VAL A 243 -32.03 25.28 4.41
CA VAL A 243 -31.03 24.44 5.08
C VAL A 243 -29.89 24.11 4.11
N ALA A 244 -30.18 23.77 2.85
CA ALA A 244 -29.17 23.56 1.82
C ALA A 244 -28.36 24.83 1.56
N GLY A 245 -29.02 25.99 1.41
CA GLY A 245 -28.31 27.27 1.24
C GLY A 245 -27.49 27.67 2.48
N PHE A 246 -27.95 27.34 3.68
CA PHE A 246 -27.18 27.57 4.91
C PHE A 246 -25.96 26.62 5.01
N LEU A 247 -26.12 25.35 4.65
CA LEU A 247 -25.04 24.37 4.62
C LEU A 247 -24.00 24.71 3.55
N GLU A 248 -24.44 25.11 2.36
CA GLU A 248 -23.57 25.58 1.28
C GLU A 248 -22.79 26.84 1.71
N MET A 249 -23.45 27.81 2.35
CA MET A 249 -22.77 28.98 2.93
C MET A 249 -21.81 28.62 4.08
N PHE A 250 -22.11 27.58 4.84
CA PHE A 250 -21.27 27.11 5.96
C PHE A 250 -20.06 26.32 5.46
N GLU A 251 -20.24 25.45 4.47
CA GLU A 251 -19.17 24.71 3.77
C GLU A 251 -18.27 25.68 3.02
N GLU A 252 -18.84 26.66 2.29
CA GLU A 252 -18.06 27.75 1.70
C GLU A 252 -17.31 28.55 2.77
N GLY A 253 -17.91 28.80 3.93
CA GLY A 253 -17.28 29.50 5.05
C GLY A 253 -16.12 28.70 5.66
N CYS A 254 -16.28 27.40 5.82
CA CYS A 254 -15.24 26.47 6.27
C CYS A 254 -14.12 26.31 5.24
N HIS A 255 -14.44 26.27 3.94
CA HIS A 255 -13.44 26.25 2.87
C HIS A 255 -12.70 27.57 2.74
N LYS A 256 -13.38 28.71 2.81
CA LYS A 256 -12.78 30.07 2.82
C LYS A 256 -11.91 30.28 4.06
N MET A 257 -12.31 29.75 5.22
CA MET A 257 -11.51 29.82 6.44
C MET A 257 -10.32 28.84 6.39
N GLY A 258 -10.50 27.64 5.85
CA GLY A 258 -9.43 26.66 5.63
C GLY A 258 -8.38 27.15 4.65
N THR A 259 -8.80 27.76 3.53
CA THR A 259 -7.91 28.41 2.56
C THR A 259 -7.24 29.66 3.15
N ALA A 260 -7.96 30.54 3.86
CA ALA A 260 -7.33 31.70 4.51
C ALA A 260 -6.32 31.33 5.61
N ILE A 261 -6.53 30.22 6.32
CA ILE A 261 -5.56 29.67 7.28
C ILE A 261 -4.35 29.07 6.55
N ARG A 262 -4.57 28.34 5.45
CA ARG A 262 -3.51 27.80 4.57
C ARG A 262 -2.66 28.93 3.99
N ASP A 263 -3.28 29.96 3.44
CA ASP A 263 -2.63 31.14 2.84
C ASP A 263 -1.82 31.91 3.89
N ARG A 264 -2.35 32.10 5.10
CA ARG A 264 -1.61 32.73 6.21
C ARG A 264 -0.41 31.91 6.68
N ILE A 265 -0.50 30.58 6.65
CA ILE A 265 0.62 29.69 6.96
C ILE A 265 1.68 29.76 5.85
N GLN A 266 1.24 29.77 4.58
CA GLN A 266 2.09 29.84 3.40
C GLN A 266 2.79 31.21 3.24
N GLU A 267 2.12 32.31 3.58
CA GLU A 267 2.71 33.65 3.67
C GLU A 267 3.75 33.76 4.79
N ARG A 268 3.51 33.11 5.94
CA ARG A 268 4.49 33.04 7.04
C ARG A 268 5.75 32.25 6.64
N LEU A 269 5.58 31.14 5.94
CA LEU A 269 6.69 30.34 5.42
C LEU A 269 7.49 31.08 4.34
N ARG A 270 6.83 31.85 3.47
CA ARG A 270 7.50 32.74 2.48
C ARG A 270 8.21 33.92 3.14
N GLY A 271 7.64 34.50 4.20
CA GLY A 271 8.25 35.61 4.95
C GLY A 271 9.50 35.22 5.73
N GLN A 272 9.66 33.93 6.06
CA GLN A 272 10.84 33.40 6.75
C GLN A 272 12.04 33.13 5.80
N GLN A 273 11.85 33.16 4.48
CA GLN A 273 12.95 33.01 3.49
C GLN A 273 13.62 34.34 3.08
N VAL A 274 13.07 35.50 3.46
CA VAL A 274 13.64 36.82 3.11
C VAL A 274 14.14 37.52 4.36
N GLY A 275 15.19 36.96 4.96
CA GLY A 275 15.94 37.64 6.01
C GLY A 275 16.72 36.66 6.87
N LEU A 276 17.98 36.40 6.49
CA LEU A 276 19.18 36.38 7.35
C LEU A 276 20.35 35.65 6.64
N LEU A 277 21.42 36.41 6.37
CA LEU A 277 22.81 35.93 6.32
C LEU A 277 23.59 36.67 7.45
N PRO A 278 24.74 36.17 7.90
CA PRO A 278 24.90 35.02 8.76
C PRO A 278 25.59 35.43 10.08
N ASN A 279 25.25 34.81 11.22
CA ASN A 279 26.24 34.64 12.29
C ASN A 279 25.85 33.54 13.29
N GLY A 280 26.85 32.76 13.66
CA GLY A 280 26.76 31.46 14.30
C GLY A 280 26.01 31.40 15.64
N HIS A 281 25.17 30.38 15.76
CA HIS A 281 25.35 29.35 16.78
C HIS A 281 24.67 28.06 16.30
N LYS A 282 25.38 26.94 16.37
CA LYS A 282 24.88 25.60 16.01
C LYS A 282 23.88 25.11 17.06
N THR A 283 22.69 24.74 16.60
CA THR A 283 21.92 23.59 17.11
C THR A 283 21.37 22.87 15.88
N ASP A 284 21.87 21.65 15.64
CA ASP A 284 21.40 20.75 14.59
C ASP A 284 20.00 20.26 14.97
N ASP A 285 18.97 20.82 14.34
CA ASP A 285 17.62 20.23 14.27
C ASP A 285 17.24 20.16 12.78
N ASN A 286 17.79 19.18 12.06
CA ASN A 286 17.32 18.79 10.74
C ASN A 286 16.21 17.75 10.92
N ASP A 287 14.99 18.22 11.20
CA ASP A 287 13.78 17.41 11.05
C ASP A 287 13.28 17.57 9.60
N ASP A 288 13.68 16.64 8.74
CA ASP A 288 13.13 16.48 7.40
C ASP A 288 11.63 16.10 7.51
N GLU A 289 10.78 17.12 7.48
CA GLU A 289 9.33 17.04 7.49
C GLU A 289 8.83 16.39 6.17
N PHE A 290 8.63 15.07 6.18
CA PHE A 290 7.93 14.37 5.11
C PHE A 290 6.44 14.76 5.13
N TYR A 291 6.06 15.68 4.25
CA TYR A 291 4.66 16.00 3.95
C TYR A 291 4.01 14.78 3.28
N TYR A 292 3.30 13.97 4.06
CA TYR A 292 2.22 13.14 3.51
C TYR A 292 1.02 14.04 3.30
N ASP A 293 0.67 14.24 2.02
CA ASP A 293 -0.55 14.90 1.60
C ASP A 293 -1.73 13.98 1.97
N ASP A 294 -2.29 14.18 3.17
CA ASP A 294 -3.51 13.52 3.66
C ASP A 294 -4.75 14.06 2.90
N GLU A 295 -4.74 14.04 1.57
CA GLU A 295 -5.95 14.07 0.75
C GLU A 295 -6.40 12.62 0.52
N ALA A 296 -6.67 11.89 1.61
CA ALA A 296 -7.54 10.75 1.55
C ALA A 296 -8.97 11.29 1.69
N GLU A 297 -9.68 11.36 0.57
CA GLU A 297 -11.13 11.53 0.56
C GLU A 297 -11.74 10.56 1.57
N ASP A 298 -12.45 11.09 2.57
CA ASP A 298 -13.27 10.32 3.50
C ASP A 298 -14.31 9.57 2.67
N TYR A 299 -14.03 8.31 2.33
CA TYR A 299 -15.06 7.39 1.89
C TYR A 299 -15.99 7.16 3.08
N ASP A 300 -17.21 7.68 2.97
CA ASP A 300 -18.33 7.36 3.86
C ASP A 300 -18.49 5.85 3.98
N ASP A 301 -18.28 5.35 5.21
CA ASP A 301 -18.46 3.95 5.59
C ASP A 301 -19.88 3.78 6.14
N ASP A 302 -20.85 3.65 5.23
CA ASP A 302 -22.19 3.14 5.54
C ASP A 302 -22.16 1.59 5.41
N GLU A 303 -21.53 0.90 6.37
CA GLU A 303 -21.75 -0.54 6.55
C GLU A 303 -23.09 -0.77 7.29
N GLU A 304 -24.15 -1.01 6.52
CA GLU A 304 -25.39 -1.62 6.99
C GLU A 304 -25.13 -3.07 7.44
N TYR A 305 -25.09 -3.28 8.75
CA TYR A 305 -25.17 -4.61 9.36
C TYR A 305 -26.53 -5.26 9.04
N TYR A 306 -26.54 -6.21 8.10
CA TYR A 306 -27.67 -7.14 7.95
C TYR A 306 -27.73 -8.08 9.15
N ASN A 307 -28.59 -7.77 10.11
CA ASN A 307 -29.08 -8.71 11.11
C ASN A 307 -29.91 -9.80 10.41
N ASN A 308 -29.38 -11.03 10.37
CA ASN A 308 -30.15 -12.21 9.98
C ASN A 308 -30.25 -13.15 11.18
N ASP A 309 -31.24 -12.88 12.03
CA ASP A 309 -31.74 -13.80 13.05
C ASP A 309 -33.27 -13.69 13.13
N GLU A 310 -33.99 -14.60 12.47
CA GLU A 310 -34.78 -15.66 13.12
C GLU A 310 -35.81 -16.33 12.19
N LYS A 311 -35.62 -17.65 12.02
CA LYS A 311 -36.60 -18.76 12.10
C LYS A 311 -37.98 -18.61 11.46
N LYS A 312 -38.23 -19.41 10.42
CA LYS A 312 -39.06 -20.64 10.49
C LYS A 312 -38.93 -21.49 9.24
#